data_AF-A0A9W8TK08-F1
#
_entry.id   AF-A0A9W8TK08-F1
#
_cell.length_a   1.000
_cell.length_b   1.000
_cell.length_c   1.000
_cell.angle_alpha   90.00
_cell.angle_beta   90.00
_cell.angle_gamma   90.00
#
_symmetry.space_group_name_H-M   'P 1'
#
loop_
_entity.id
_entity.type
_entity.pdbx_description
1 polymer ?
#
loop_
_entity_poly.entity_id
_entity_poly.type
_entity_poly.pdbx_seq_one_letter_code
_entity_poly.pdbx_strand_id
1 'polypeptide(L)'
;MVQFQSLFYIPLYLQTHGVTASGAGLVLLFAPLGICISSVSVGYIMKKTGRYIALGILAVSSQLTAAIILTTLRQDSPIWPVRVVFFLLGAGQGGMLTVTLLACLAAVDHSHQATITSATYAFRSVGSTVGVTIGSAIYQNVLKEKLWERFGELPGAAEEIKRIRDDIDELNHLPEGWHDGVAASIQEAFRSVWFTVVGLAAVAVITASLMKQHKLHSTLARK
;
A
#
# COMPACT_ATOMS: atom_id res chain seq x y z
N MET A 1 -1.93 -1.00 -3.35
CA MET A 1 -0.88 -0.78 -2.32
C MET A 1 -0.91 -1.88 -1.26
N VAL A 2 -1.96 -2.03 -0.43
CA VAL A 2 -2.01 -3.09 0.61
C VAL A 2 -2.02 -4.53 0.05
N GLN A 3 -2.66 -4.79 -1.10
CA GLN A 3 -2.63 -6.14 -1.72
C GLN A 3 -1.22 -6.60 -2.14
N PHE A 4 -0.35 -5.67 -2.52
CA PHE A 4 1.04 -5.98 -2.87
C PHE A 4 1.88 -6.30 -1.61
N GLN A 5 1.57 -5.67 -0.47
CA GLN A 5 2.25 -5.98 0.79
C GLN A 5 1.93 -7.40 1.26
N SER A 6 0.69 -7.86 1.06
CA SER A 6 0.28 -9.23 1.36
C SER A 6 0.98 -10.27 0.47
N LEU A 7 1.21 -9.98 -0.81
CA LEU A 7 1.86 -10.92 -1.72
C LEU A 7 3.35 -11.16 -1.41
N PHE A 8 4.05 -10.17 -0.85
CA PHE A 8 5.52 -10.20 -0.74
C PHE A 8 6.09 -10.28 0.68
N TYR A 9 5.37 -9.84 1.70
CA TYR A 9 5.80 -10.09 3.08
C TYR A 9 5.55 -11.54 3.51
N ILE A 10 4.59 -12.24 2.90
CA ILE A 10 4.29 -13.64 3.23
C ILE A 10 5.51 -14.55 2.96
N PRO A 11 6.12 -14.60 1.77
CA PRO A 11 7.21 -15.54 1.49
C PRO A 11 8.49 -15.21 2.25
N LEU A 12 8.84 -13.92 2.33
CA LEU A 12 10.06 -13.43 2.98
C LEU A 12 10.04 -13.64 4.50
N TYR A 13 8.88 -13.46 5.14
CA TYR A 13 8.69 -13.69 6.57
C TYR A 13 8.57 -15.18 6.91
N LEU A 14 7.96 -15.98 6.03
CA LEU A 14 7.91 -17.45 6.17
C LEU A 14 9.32 -18.08 6.10
N GLN A 15 10.20 -17.58 5.25
CA GLN A 15 11.58 -18.08 5.14
C GLN A 15 12.49 -17.71 6.31
N THR A 16 12.38 -16.49 6.87
CA THR A 16 13.32 -16.03 7.91
C THR A 16 13.01 -16.52 9.32
N HIS A 17 11.77 -16.93 9.61
CA HIS A 17 11.38 -17.32 10.97
C HIS A 17 10.97 -18.79 11.11
N GLY A 18 10.92 -19.60 10.05
CA GLY A 18 10.49 -21.00 10.12
C GLY A 18 9.06 -21.18 10.67
N VAL A 19 8.24 -20.13 10.61
CA VAL A 19 6.89 -20.09 11.20
C VAL A 19 5.88 -20.51 10.15
N THR A 20 4.92 -21.33 10.56
CA THR A 20 3.80 -21.79 9.75
C THR A 20 3.02 -20.64 9.12
N ALA A 21 2.54 -20.85 7.89
CA ALA A 21 1.77 -19.88 7.09
C ALA A 21 0.60 -19.21 7.83
N SER A 22 0.03 -19.90 8.82
CA SER A 22 -1.02 -19.40 9.71
C SER A 22 -0.62 -18.15 10.52
N GLY A 23 0.64 -18.05 10.96
CA GLY A 23 1.12 -16.91 11.75
C GLY A 23 1.24 -15.62 10.94
N ALA A 24 1.69 -15.74 9.68
CA ALA A 24 1.75 -14.63 8.72
C ALA A 24 0.33 -14.14 8.36
N GLY A 25 -0.59 -15.07 8.12
CA GLY A 25 -2.01 -14.76 7.91
C GLY A 25 -2.61 -13.93 9.05
N LEU A 26 -2.28 -14.25 10.30
CA LEU A 26 -2.77 -13.52 11.47
C LEU A 26 -2.30 -12.06 11.50
N VAL A 27 -1.05 -11.78 11.11
CA VAL A 27 -0.52 -10.41 11.04
C VAL A 27 -1.21 -9.61 9.94
N LEU A 28 -1.53 -10.25 8.81
CA LEU A 28 -2.24 -9.61 7.71
C LEU A 28 -3.66 -9.20 8.07
N LEU A 29 -4.32 -9.90 8.98
CA LEU A 29 -5.65 -9.55 9.47
C LEU A 29 -5.69 -8.21 10.23
N PHE A 30 -4.56 -7.73 10.75
CA PHE A 30 -4.51 -6.43 11.44
C PHE A 30 -4.75 -5.25 10.49
N ALA A 31 -4.40 -5.37 9.21
CA ALA A 31 -4.66 -4.31 8.23
C ALA A 31 -6.17 -4.05 8.00
N PRO A 32 -7.00 -5.05 7.62
CA PRO A 32 -8.43 -4.84 7.47
C PRO A 32 -9.12 -4.47 8.79
N LEU A 33 -8.63 -4.96 9.94
CA LEU A 33 -9.09 -4.49 11.25
C LEU A 33 -8.85 -2.97 11.41
N GLY A 34 -7.67 -2.48 11.05
CA GLY A 34 -7.35 -1.04 11.04
C GLY A 34 -8.27 -0.25 10.12
N ILE A 35 -8.57 -0.77 8.91
CA ILE A 35 -9.49 -0.14 7.96
C ILE A 35 -10.88 0.03 8.59
N CYS A 36 -11.43 -1.03 9.18
CA CYS A 36 -12.77 -1.01 9.79
C CYS A 36 -12.84 -0.02 10.95
N ILE A 37 -11.90 -0.11 11.91
CA ILE A 37 -11.89 0.75 13.10
C ILE A 37 -11.73 2.20 12.70
N SER A 38 -10.82 2.50 11.78
CA SER A 38 -10.58 3.87 11.34
C SER A 38 -11.77 4.44 10.58
N SER A 39 -12.39 3.67 9.68
CA SER A 39 -13.54 4.14 8.90
C SER A 39 -14.72 4.53 9.80
N VAL A 40 -15.04 3.69 10.80
CA VAL A 40 -16.08 3.99 11.80
C VAL A 40 -15.69 5.20 12.65
N SER A 41 -14.45 5.24 13.14
CA SER A 41 -13.97 6.34 14.00
C SER A 41 -14.01 7.69 13.29
N VAL A 42 -13.52 7.74 12.05
CA VAL A 42 -13.51 8.95 11.22
C VAL A 42 -14.93 9.38 10.90
N GLY A 43 -15.82 8.46 10.51
CA GLY A 43 -17.23 8.78 10.25
C GLY A 43 -17.93 9.37 11.48
N TYR A 44 -17.70 8.80 12.66
CA TYR A 44 -18.27 9.28 13.92
C TYR A 44 -17.73 10.67 14.32
N ILE A 45 -16.40 10.86 14.26
CA ILE A 45 -15.78 12.13 14.60
C ILE A 45 -16.24 13.22 13.64
N MET A 46 -16.35 12.91 12.35
CA MET A 46 -16.79 13.84 11.32
C MET A 46 -18.26 14.27 11.51
N LYS A 47 -19.13 13.34 11.91
CA LYS A 47 -20.53 13.67 12.30
C LYS A 47 -20.57 14.66 13.47
N LYS A 48 -19.66 14.55 14.44
CA LYS A 48 -19.63 15.40 15.64
C LYS A 48 -18.92 16.74 15.44
N THR A 49 -17.86 16.78 14.64
CA THR A 49 -17.01 17.98 14.48
C THR A 49 -17.26 18.76 13.19
N GLY A 50 -17.86 18.16 12.16
CA GLY A 50 -18.09 18.80 10.86
C GLY A 50 -16.82 19.17 10.09
N ARG A 51 -15.62 18.80 10.59
CA ARG A 51 -14.32 19.13 10.01
C ARG A 51 -13.69 17.87 9.37
N TYR A 52 -13.65 17.82 8.05
CA TYR A 52 -13.19 16.64 7.30
C TYR A 52 -11.71 16.71 6.88
N ILE A 53 -11.18 17.90 6.58
CA ILE A 53 -9.79 18.04 6.09
C ILE A 53 -8.75 17.68 7.16
N ALA A 54 -8.96 18.08 8.42
CA ALA A 54 -8.03 17.75 9.50
C ALA A 54 -7.93 16.23 9.75
N LEU A 55 -9.05 15.51 9.62
CA LEU A 55 -9.08 14.05 9.72
C LEU A 55 -8.40 13.38 8.52
N GLY A 56 -8.58 13.93 7.32
CA GLY A 56 -7.89 13.48 6.12
C GLY A 56 -6.37 13.62 6.23
N ILE A 57 -5.89 14.78 6.68
CA ILE A 57 -4.46 15.03 6.90
C ILE A 57 -3.91 14.05 7.95
N LEU A 58 -4.61 13.82 9.06
CA LEU A 58 -4.19 12.85 10.07
C LEU A 58 -4.12 11.42 9.52
N ALA A 59 -5.09 11.00 8.71
CA ALA A 59 -5.12 9.68 8.09
C ALA A 59 -3.98 9.48 7.07
N VAL A 60 -3.66 10.51 6.30
CA VAL A 60 -2.54 10.49 5.35
C VAL A 60 -1.19 10.52 6.08
N SER A 61 -1.09 11.31 7.15
CA SER A 61 0.12 11.40 7.97
C SER A 61 0.40 10.10 8.71
N SER A 62 -0.63 9.42 9.21
CA SER A 62 -0.47 8.10 9.84
C SER A 62 -0.02 7.06 8.82
N GLN A 63 -0.55 7.11 7.60
CA GLN A 63 -0.13 6.22 6.51
C GLN A 63 1.33 6.48 6.08
N LEU A 64 1.75 7.74 5.97
CA LEU A 64 3.13 8.10 5.68
C LEU A 64 4.08 7.62 6.79
N THR A 65 3.70 7.82 8.05
CA THR A 65 4.47 7.37 9.22
C THR A 65 4.62 5.84 9.21
N ALA A 66 3.54 5.11 8.94
CA ALA A 66 3.59 3.66 8.80
C ALA A 66 4.50 3.20 7.65
N ALA A 67 4.46 3.89 6.51
CA ALA A 67 5.33 3.59 5.37
C ALA A 67 6.82 3.83 5.70
N ILE A 68 7.15 4.93 6.39
CA ILE A 68 8.52 5.22 6.84
C ILE A 68 9.00 4.15 7.82
N ILE A 69 8.17 3.74 8.79
CA ILE A 69 8.53 2.69 9.75
C ILE A 69 8.77 1.35 9.05
N LEU A 70 7.99 1.02 8.00
CA LEU A 70 8.24 -0.16 7.18
C LEU A 70 9.59 -0.12 6.47
N THR A 71 10.04 1.05 5.99
CA THR A 71 11.35 1.16 5.35
C THR A 71 12.52 0.95 6.31
N THR A 72 12.32 1.20 7.61
CA THR A 72 13.33 1.01 8.66
C THR A 72 13.30 -0.40 9.26
N LEU A 73 12.32 -1.23 8.90
CA LEU A 73 12.13 -2.54 9.51
C LEU A 73 13.13 -3.56 8.94
N ARG A 74 14.09 -3.95 9.78
CA ARG A 74 15.15 -4.93 9.48
C ARG A 74 14.69 -6.34 9.91
N GLN A 75 15.24 -7.38 9.27
CA GLN A 75 14.85 -8.80 9.45
C GLN A 75 14.88 -9.30 10.92
N ASP A 76 15.63 -8.64 11.82
CA ASP A 76 15.73 -8.98 13.24
C ASP A 76 14.69 -8.29 14.17
N SER A 77 13.72 -7.55 13.61
CA SER A 77 12.79 -6.77 14.44
C SER A 77 11.70 -7.64 15.09
N PRO A 78 11.30 -7.37 16.34
CA PRO A 78 10.23 -8.11 17.01
C PRO A 78 8.91 -8.07 16.21
N ILE A 79 8.08 -9.12 16.32
CA ILE A 79 6.82 -9.27 15.57
C ILE A 79 5.77 -8.20 15.89
N TRP A 80 5.83 -7.68 17.11
CA TRP A 80 4.81 -6.78 17.65
C TRP A 80 4.74 -5.44 16.91
N PRO A 81 5.86 -4.74 16.61
CA PRO A 81 5.84 -3.53 15.78
C PRO A 81 5.28 -3.77 14.37
N VAL A 82 5.48 -4.94 13.77
CA VAL A 82 4.88 -5.25 12.45
C VAL A 82 3.36 -5.16 12.51
N ARG A 83 2.72 -5.76 13.54
CA ARG A 83 1.27 -5.74 13.70
C ARG A 83 0.71 -4.32 13.85
N VAL A 84 1.37 -3.49 14.64
CA VAL A 84 0.99 -2.09 14.86
C VAL A 84 1.14 -1.27 13.58
N VAL A 85 2.21 -1.49 12.83
CA VAL A 85 2.45 -0.80 11.57
C VAL A 85 1.42 -1.18 10.51
N PHE A 86 1.10 -2.47 10.37
CA PHE A 86 0.03 -2.94 9.49
C PHE A 86 -1.34 -2.39 9.89
N PHE A 87 -1.62 -2.31 11.19
CA PHE A 87 -2.82 -1.67 11.71
C PHE A 87 -2.90 -0.19 11.34
N LEU A 88 -1.82 0.58 11.56
CA LEU A 88 -1.73 2.00 11.21
C LEU A 88 -1.88 2.22 9.69
N LEU A 89 -1.29 1.34 8.88
CA LEU A 89 -1.36 1.43 7.43
C LEU A 89 -2.80 1.19 6.92
N GLY A 90 -3.48 0.19 7.48
CA GLY A 90 -4.90 -0.05 7.24
C GLY A 90 -5.78 1.10 7.75
N ALA A 91 -5.49 1.63 8.94
CA ALA A 91 -6.22 2.74 9.52
C ALA A 91 -6.12 4.02 8.67
N GLY A 92 -4.94 4.36 8.18
CA GLY A 92 -4.76 5.50 7.27
C GLY A 92 -5.56 5.33 5.97
N GLN A 93 -5.55 4.13 5.39
CA GLN A 93 -6.33 3.83 4.19
C GLN A 93 -7.84 3.95 4.41
N GLY A 94 -8.38 3.35 5.47
CA GLY A 94 -9.81 3.39 5.78
C GLY A 94 -10.30 4.80 6.11
N GLY A 95 -9.48 5.55 6.86
CA GLY A 95 -9.76 6.94 7.19
C GLY A 95 -9.83 7.82 5.94
N MET A 96 -8.82 7.74 5.06
CA MET A 96 -8.83 8.50 3.81
C MET A 96 -10.03 8.15 2.92
N LEU A 97 -10.37 6.86 2.79
CA LEU A 97 -11.53 6.44 1.99
C LEU A 97 -12.82 7.09 2.52
N THR A 98 -13.00 7.09 3.84
CA THR A 98 -14.16 7.67 4.50
C THR A 98 -14.20 9.20 4.35
N VAL A 99 -13.07 9.89 4.55
CA VAL A 99 -12.97 11.35 4.41
C VAL A 99 -13.27 11.79 2.98
N THR A 100 -12.65 11.17 1.98
CA THR A 100 -12.83 11.55 0.57
C THR A 100 -14.27 11.34 0.13
N LEU A 101 -14.87 10.20 0.47
CA LEU A 101 -16.26 9.93 0.11
C LEU A 101 -17.20 10.97 0.73
N LEU A 102 -17.07 11.23 2.03
CA LEU A 102 -17.94 12.20 2.71
C LEU A 102 -17.70 13.64 2.23
N ALA A 103 -16.46 14.02 1.92
CA ALA A 103 -16.14 15.34 1.38
C ALA A 103 -16.81 15.57 0.01
N CYS A 104 -16.74 14.57 -0.87
CA CYS A 104 -17.43 14.61 -2.16
C CYS A 104 -18.95 14.68 -2.00
N LEU A 105 -19.52 13.87 -1.11
CA LEU A 105 -20.97 13.87 -0.85
C LEU A 105 -21.48 15.20 -0.27
N ALA A 106 -20.66 15.90 0.51
CA ALA A 106 -21.02 17.19 1.08
C ALA A 106 -20.88 18.37 0.13
N ALA A 107 -20.15 18.20 -0.99
CA ALA A 107 -19.97 19.24 -2.00
C ALA A 107 -21.08 19.25 -3.07
N VAL A 108 -21.98 18.26 -3.06
CA VAL A 108 -23.03 18.09 -4.09
C VAL A 108 -24.42 17.93 -3.47
N ASP A 109 -25.46 18.33 -4.21
CA ASP A 109 -26.84 18.05 -3.85
C ASP A 109 -27.16 16.55 -3.90
N HIS A 110 -28.18 16.14 -3.13
CA HIS A 110 -28.63 14.74 -3.02
C HIS A 110 -28.92 14.07 -4.36
N SER A 111 -29.42 14.81 -5.35
CA SER A 111 -29.68 14.32 -6.71
C SER A 111 -28.42 13.86 -7.45
N HIS A 112 -27.26 14.39 -7.12
CA HIS A 112 -25.98 14.10 -7.79
C HIS A 112 -25.04 13.22 -6.96
N GLN A 113 -25.49 12.74 -5.79
CA GLN A 113 -24.66 11.89 -4.91
C GLN A 113 -24.27 10.57 -5.57
N ALA A 114 -25.16 9.96 -6.38
CA ALA A 114 -24.82 8.75 -7.12
C ALA A 114 -23.72 9.01 -8.16
N THR A 115 -23.81 10.13 -8.89
CA THR A 115 -22.86 10.53 -9.93
C THR A 115 -21.48 10.89 -9.36
N ILE A 116 -21.42 11.63 -8.25
CA ILE A 116 -20.12 11.98 -7.64
C ILE A 116 -19.45 10.75 -7.02
N THR A 117 -20.26 9.81 -6.51
CA THR A 117 -19.74 8.57 -5.94
C THR A 117 -19.12 7.72 -7.04
N SER A 118 -19.83 7.50 -8.15
CA SER A 118 -19.30 6.72 -9.28
C SER A 118 -18.07 7.37 -9.89
N ALA A 119 -18.04 8.70 -10.05
CA ALA A 119 -16.87 9.43 -10.51
C ALA A 119 -15.67 9.24 -9.58
N THR A 120 -15.86 9.37 -8.26
CA THR A 120 -14.81 9.15 -7.26
C THR A 120 -14.26 7.72 -7.32
N TYR A 121 -15.13 6.71 -7.47
CA TYR A 121 -14.70 5.31 -7.62
C TYR A 121 -13.95 5.09 -8.93
N ALA A 122 -14.36 5.73 -10.03
CA ALA A 122 -13.66 5.65 -11.31
C ALA A 122 -12.25 6.23 -11.22
N PHE A 123 -12.09 7.47 -10.71
CA PHE A 123 -10.78 8.08 -10.50
C PHE A 123 -9.90 7.26 -9.57
N ARG A 124 -10.48 6.69 -8.50
CA ARG A 124 -9.78 5.78 -7.59
C ARG A 124 -9.30 4.53 -8.31
N SER A 125 -10.15 3.90 -9.12
CA SER A 125 -9.79 2.69 -9.88
C SER A 125 -8.64 2.99 -10.83
N VAL A 126 -8.73 4.07 -11.61
CA VAL A 126 -7.67 4.51 -12.52
C VAL A 126 -6.37 4.77 -11.75
N GLY A 127 -6.43 5.54 -10.66
CA GLY A 127 -5.25 5.81 -9.83
C GLY A 127 -4.63 4.55 -9.22
N SER A 128 -5.47 3.59 -8.83
CA SER A 128 -5.00 2.30 -8.32
C SER A 128 -4.29 1.47 -9.39
N THR A 129 -4.82 1.43 -10.61
CA THR A 129 -4.21 0.73 -11.75
C THR A 129 -2.90 1.40 -12.13
N VAL A 130 -2.87 2.72 -12.33
CA VAL A 130 -1.66 3.47 -12.68
C VAL A 130 -0.58 3.28 -11.61
N GLY A 131 -0.94 3.40 -10.33
CA GLY A 131 0.01 3.21 -9.23
C GLY A 131 0.58 1.79 -9.17
N VAL A 132 -0.25 0.77 -9.42
CA VAL A 132 0.20 -0.64 -9.50
C VAL A 132 1.10 -0.86 -10.72
N THR A 133 0.75 -0.31 -11.88
CA THR A 133 1.55 -0.44 -13.10
C THR A 133 2.93 0.20 -12.95
N ILE A 134 3.02 1.39 -12.37
CA ILE A 134 4.31 2.06 -12.12
C ILE A 134 5.14 1.23 -11.13
N GLY A 135 4.55 0.78 -10.02
CA GLY A 135 5.24 -0.05 -9.04
C GLY A 135 5.74 -1.37 -9.63
N SER A 136 4.92 -2.02 -10.45
CA SER A 136 5.27 -3.26 -11.15
C SER A 136 6.37 -3.03 -12.19
N ALA A 137 6.29 -1.96 -12.99
CA ALA A 137 7.31 -1.64 -13.99
C ALA A 137 8.69 -1.38 -13.34
N ILE A 138 8.72 -0.66 -12.22
CA ILE A 138 9.96 -0.40 -11.47
C ILE A 138 10.50 -1.71 -10.89
N TYR A 139 9.63 -2.51 -10.25
CA TYR A 139 10.02 -3.83 -9.74
C TYR A 139 10.66 -4.70 -10.82
N GLN A 140 10.00 -4.79 -11.98
CA GLN A 140 10.45 -5.62 -13.09
C GLN A 140 11.76 -5.13 -13.71
N ASN A 141 11.94 -3.81 -13.81
CA ASN A 141 13.18 -3.23 -14.31
C ASN A 141 14.36 -3.45 -13.37
N VAL A 142 14.18 -3.21 -12.06
CA VAL A 142 15.24 -3.39 -11.06
C VAL A 142 15.56 -4.88 -10.90
N LEU A 143 14.56 -5.76 -10.89
CA LEU A 143 14.77 -7.20 -10.83
C LEU A 143 15.58 -7.69 -12.03
N LYS A 144 15.23 -7.23 -13.25
CA LYS A 144 15.99 -7.54 -14.46
C LYS A 144 17.44 -7.09 -14.33
N GLU A 145 17.68 -5.84 -13.92
CA GLU A 145 19.03 -5.29 -13.75
C GLU A 145 19.86 -6.13 -12.77
N LYS A 146 19.30 -6.47 -11.61
CA LYS A 146 19.99 -7.24 -10.56
C LYS A 146 20.26 -8.69 -10.92
N LEU A 147 19.34 -9.33 -11.65
CA LEU A 147 19.56 -10.68 -12.16
C LEU A 147 20.65 -10.70 -13.24
N TRP A 148 20.67 -9.71 -14.12
CA TRP A 148 21.73 -9.57 -15.13
C TRP A 148 23.09 -9.28 -14.51
N GLU A 149 23.16 -8.45 -13.47
CA GLU A 149 24.39 -8.15 -12.74
C GLU A 149 25.01 -9.39 -12.09
N ARG A 150 24.18 -10.31 -11.57
CA ARG A 150 24.64 -11.50 -10.82
C ARG A 150 24.86 -12.74 -11.69
N PHE A 151 24.04 -12.92 -12.72
CA PHE A 151 23.99 -14.16 -13.49
C PHE A 151 24.26 -13.95 -14.98
N GLY A 152 24.45 -12.71 -15.45
CA GLY A 152 24.57 -12.40 -16.88
C GLY A 152 25.74 -13.06 -17.60
N GLU A 153 26.76 -13.51 -16.87
CA GLU A 153 27.93 -14.22 -17.41
C GLU A 153 27.71 -15.73 -17.53
N LEU A 154 26.60 -16.27 -17.01
CA LEU A 154 26.30 -17.71 -17.07
C LEU A 154 25.64 -18.11 -18.40
N PRO A 155 25.99 -19.28 -18.95
CA PRO A 155 25.33 -19.80 -20.15
C PRO A 155 23.85 -20.10 -19.85
N GLY A 156 22.94 -19.64 -20.74
CA GLY A 156 21.49 -19.81 -20.57
C GLY A 156 20.80 -18.78 -19.66
N ALA A 157 21.55 -17.83 -19.10
CA ALA A 157 21.00 -16.87 -18.14
C ALA A 157 19.86 -16.01 -18.71
N ALA A 158 19.90 -15.64 -19.98
CA ALA A 158 18.85 -14.81 -20.58
C ALA A 158 17.46 -15.49 -20.57
N GLU A 159 17.43 -16.82 -20.71
CA GLU A 159 16.19 -17.62 -20.75
C GLU A 159 15.65 -17.86 -19.34
N GLU A 160 16.52 -18.22 -18.40
CA GLU A 160 16.18 -18.36 -16.97
C GLU A 160 15.74 -17.03 -16.35
N ILE A 161 16.44 -15.91 -16.62
CA ILE A 161 16.06 -14.58 -16.15
C ILE A 161 14.68 -14.18 -16.68
N LYS A 162 14.34 -14.57 -17.91
CA LYS A 162 13.02 -14.30 -18.48
C LYS A 162 11.94 -15.15 -17.80
N ARG A 163 12.20 -16.45 -17.59
CA ARG A 163 11.32 -17.38 -16.85
C ARG A 163 10.97 -16.85 -15.46
N ILE A 164 12.00 -16.52 -14.68
CA ILE A 164 11.87 -15.98 -13.30
C ILE A 164 11.08 -14.67 -13.26
N ARG A 165 11.16 -13.88 -14.34
CA ARG A 165 10.49 -12.58 -14.42
C ARG A 165 9.01 -12.71 -14.78
N ASP A 166 8.67 -13.70 -15.61
CA ASP A 166 7.32 -13.91 -16.13
C ASP A 166 6.46 -14.71 -15.13
N ASP A 167 7.05 -15.60 -14.33
CA ASP A 167 6.31 -16.38 -13.31
C ASP A 167 7.07 -16.50 -11.98
N ILE A 168 6.42 -16.05 -10.89
CA ILE A 168 6.98 -16.07 -9.53
C ILE A 168 6.90 -17.49 -8.92
N ASP A 169 5.97 -18.33 -9.36
CA ASP A 169 5.84 -19.71 -8.86
C ASP A 169 6.99 -20.62 -9.35
N GLU A 170 7.65 -20.24 -10.45
CA GLU A 170 8.85 -20.91 -10.95
C GLU A 170 10.10 -20.70 -10.09
N LEU A 171 10.05 -19.82 -9.09
CA LEU A 171 11.09 -19.70 -8.06
C LEU A 171 11.30 -21.01 -7.27
N ASN A 172 10.31 -21.89 -7.25
CA ASN A 172 10.43 -23.22 -6.63
C ASN A 172 11.20 -24.22 -7.50
N HIS A 173 11.45 -23.91 -8.78
CA HIS A 173 12.11 -24.77 -9.76
C HIS A 173 13.40 -24.13 -10.31
N LEU A 174 14.18 -23.50 -9.42
CA LEU A 174 15.44 -22.87 -9.78
C LEU A 174 16.57 -23.90 -9.93
N PRO A 175 17.55 -23.66 -10.82
CA PRO A 175 18.78 -24.43 -10.87
C PRO A 175 19.54 -24.36 -9.54
N GLU A 176 20.24 -25.44 -9.17
CA GLU A 176 21.08 -25.47 -7.97
C GLU A 176 22.10 -24.31 -7.98
N GLY A 177 22.16 -23.55 -6.88
CA GLY A 177 23.04 -22.38 -6.73
C GLY A 177 22.42 -21.02 -7.10
N TRP A 178 21.23 -20.98 -7.70
CA TRP A 178 20.56 -19.71 -8.05
C TRP A 178 19.66 -19.14 -6.96
N HIS A 179 19.19 -19.98 -6.04
CA HIS A 179 18.21 -19.61 -5.00
C HIS A 179 18.62 -18.38 -4.19
N ASP A 180 19.83 -18.34 -3.64
CA ASP A 180 20.27 -17.21 -2.79
C ASP A 180 20.43 -15.91 -3.57
N GLY A 181 20.99 -15.98 -4.79
CA GLY A 181 21.20 -14.80 -5.63
C GLY A 181 19.90 -14.22 -6.20
N VAL A 182 18.94 -15.08 -6.54
CA VAL A 182 17.59 -14.67 -6.96
C VAL A 182 16.82 -14.07 -5.78
N ALA A 183 16.85 -14.70 -4.61
CA ALA A 183 16.22 -14.17 -3.40
C ALA A 183 16.78 -12.78 -3.02
N ALA A 184 18.10 -12.59 -3.08
CA ALA A 184 18.74 -11.30 -2.85
C ALA A 184 18.32 -10.24 -3.89
N SER A 185 18.28 -10.60 -5.17
CA SER A 185 17.85 -9.70 -6.26
C SER A 185 16.40 -9.24 -6.10
N ILE A 186 15.52 -10.17 -5.71
CA ILE A 186 14.12 -9.88 -5.41
C ILE A 186 14.01 -8.93 -4.21
N GLN A 187 14.77 -9.19 -3.15
CA GLN A 187 14.77 -8.34 -1.94
C GLN A 187 15.25 -6.92 -2.25
N GLU A 188 16.29 -6.76 -3.08
CA GLU A 188 16.79 -5.47 -3.54
C GLU A 188 15.77 -4.73 -4.42
N ALA A 189 15.15 -5.44 -5.38
CA ALA A 189 14.09 -4.89 -6.22
C ALA A 189 12.92 -4.39 -5.37
N PHE A 190 12.54 -5.12 -4.32
CA PHE A 190 11.52 -4.68 -3.37
C PHE A 190 11.89 -3.41 -2.64
N ARG A 191 13.13 -3.32 -2.15
CA ARG A 191 13.60 -2.11 -1.44
C ARG A 191 13.49 -0.87 -2.32
N SER A 192 13.79 -0.99 -3.61
CA SER A 192 13.62 0.10 -4.59
C SER A 192 12.15 0.53 -4.76
N VAL A 193 11.23 -0.44 -4.82
CA VAL A 193 9.77 -0.17 -4.86
C VAL A 193 9.31 0.59 -3.62
N TRP A 194 9.81 0.24 -2.43
CA TRP A 194 9.45 0.94 -1.19
C TRP A 194 9.81 2.42 -1.22
N PHE A 195 10.99 2.79 -1.72
CA PHE A 195 11.36 4.21 -1.89
C PHE A 195 10.41 4.95 -2.84
N THR A 196 10.01 4.29 -3.93
CA THR A 196 9.04 4.87 -4.86
C THR A 196 7.67 5.06 -4.19
N VAL A 197 7.23 4.09 -3.38
CA VAL A 197 5.97 4.18 -2.62
C VAL A 197 6.02 5.32 -1.62
N VAL A 198 7.15 5.53 -0.94
CA VAL A 198 7.35 6.69 -0.04
C VAL A 198 7.27 8.00 -0.84
N GLY A 199 7.90 8.09 -2.00
CA GLY A 199 7.82 9.25 -2.88
C GLY A 199 6.39 9.55 -3.31
N LEU A 200 5.64 8.54 -3.76
CA LEU A 200 4.24 8.67 -4.16
C LEU A 200 3.34 9.06 -2.97
N ALA A 201 3.58 8.48 -1.79
CA ALA A 201 2.88 8.83 -0.56
C ALA A 201 3.15 10.29 -0.15
N ALA A 202 4.39 10.77 -0.29
CA ALA A 202 4.73 12.17 -0.02
C ALA A 202 3.99 13.12 -0.97
N VAL A 203 3.92 12.80 -2.27
CA VAL A 203 3.12 13.56 -3.25
C VAL A 203 1.64 13.56 -2.87
N ALA A 204 1.10 12.43 -2.39
CA ALA A 204 -0.27 12.36 -1.91
C ALA A 204 -0.51 13.23 -0.67
N VAL A 205 0.45 13.30 0.26
CA VAL A 205 0.40 14.20 1.43
C VAL A 205 0.38 15.66 1.00
N ILE A 206 1.24 16.04 0.05
CA ILE A 206 1.31 17.41 -0.48
C ILE A 206 0.01 17.77 -1.21
N THR A 207 -0.52 16.85 -2.01
CA THR A 207 -1.78 17.07 -2.72
C THR A 207 -2.95 17.19 -1.74
N ALA A 208 -2.95 16.37 -0.67
CA ALA A 208 -3.97 16.44 0.37
C ALA A 208 -3.88 17.73 1.21
N SER A 209 -2.68 18.26 1.44
CA SER A 209 -2.49 19.53 2.15
C SER A 209 -2.86 20.75 1.31
N LEU A 210 -2.81 20.64 -0.03
CA LEU A 210 -3.27 21.67 -0.97
C LEU A 210 -4.80 21.75 -1.11
N MET A 211 -5.55 20.75 -0.62
CA MET A 211 -7.01 20.81 -0.65
C MET A 211 -7.53 21.96 0.23
N LYS A 212 -8.07 23.00 -0.41
CA LYS A 212 -8.70 24.13 0.27
C LYS A 212 -10.03 23.73 0.89
N GLN A 213 -10.23 24.17 2.14
CA GLN A 213 -11.46 23.98 2.92
C GLN A 213 -12.68 24.55 2.20
N HIS A 214 -13.62 23.70 1.78
CA HIS A 214 -15.02 24.09 1.68
C HIS A 214 -15.71 23.76 3.00
N LYS A 215 -16.32 24.75 3.67
CA LYS A 215 -17.11 24.49 4.88
C LYS A 215 -18.22 23.49 4.54
N LEU A 216 -18.28 22.37 5.27
CA LEU A 216 -19.51 21.60 5.37
C LEU A 216 -20.56 22.58 5.91
N HIS A 217 -21.60 22.89 5.14
CA HIS A 217 -22.75 23.61 5.69
C HIS A 217 -23.37 22.72 6.76
N SER A 218 -22.98 22.94 8.03
CA SER A 218 -23.79 22.51 9.16
C SER A 218 -25.02 23.38 9.17
N THR A 219 -26.04 23.02 8.41
CA THR A 219 -27.35 23.63 8.61
C THR A 219 -28.42 22.58 8.44
N LEU A 220 -28.85 22.08 9.60
CA LEU A 220 -30.19 21.60 9.92
C LEU A 220 -31.29 22.62 9.56
N ALA A 221 -31.26 23.21 8.36
CA ALA A 221 -32.30 24.09 7.85
C ALA A 221 -32.32 24.01 6.32
N ARG A 222 -32.67 22.84 5.77
CA ARG A 222 -33.28 22.77 4.45
C ARG A 222 -34.78 22.67 4.69
N LYS A 223 -35.43 23.83 4.68
CA LYS A 223 -36.88 23.94 4.52
C LYS A 223 -37.20 23.81 3.03
#